data_AF-A0AAV5VVH4-F1
#
_entry.id   AF-A0AAV5VVH4-F1
#
_cell.length_a   1.000
_cell.length_b   1.000
_cell.length_c   1.000
_cell.angle_alpha   90.00
_cell.angle_beta   90.00
_cell.angle_gamma   90.00
#
_symmetry.space_group_name_H-M   'P 1'
#
loop_
_entity.id
_entity.type
_entity.pdbx_description
1 polymer ?
#
loop_
_entity_poly.entity_id
_entity_poly.type
_entity_poly.pdbx_seq_one_letter_code
_entity_poly.pdbx_strand_id
1 'polypeptide(L)'
;CTTCSSNLVSKTQRTQASQPFWTEINDYTGTCATLTLTCRGKNANIEVNGAMKILDGDDTVVDRTATIVVTCNNAGNAWLYNGVQKYLKMDQNRLFRLLLPPMKPSQTVNRVQPICPL
;
A
#
# COMPACT_ATOMS: atom_id res chain seq x y z
N CYS A 1 1.77 7.41 -15.82
CA CYS A 1 1.63 6.39 -14.74
C CYS A 1 2.69 5.29 -14.76
N THR A 2 3.88 5.47 -15.34
CA THR A 2 4.93 4.42 -15.37
C THR A 2 6.15 4.77 -14.51
N THR A 3 6.05 5.81 -13.69
CA THR A 3 7.19 6.40 -12.96
C THR A 3 7.03 6.32 -11.45
N CYS A 4 5.99 5.67 -10.94
CA CYS A 4 5.84 5.53 -9.49
C CYS A 4 7.01 4.73 -8.92
N SER A 5 7.69 5.30 -7.94
CA SER A 5 8.70 4.58 -7.16
C SER A 5 8.02 3.67 -6.13
N SER A 6 8.62 2.51 -5.87
CA SER A 6 8.21 1.63 -4.76
C SER A 6 8.29 2.31 -3.39
N ASN A 7 9.14 3.33 -3.24
CA ASN A 7 9.28 4.13 -2.00
C ASN A 7 8.04 4.99 -1.68
N LEU A 8 7.09 5.08 -2.61
CA LEU A 8 5.78 5.70 -2.39
C LEU A 8 4.80 4.77 -1.63
N VAL A 9 5.23 3.57 -1.24
CA VAL A 9 4.55 2.65 -0.31
C VAL A 9 5.43 2.46 0.94
N SER A 10 4.85 2.69 2.12
CA SER A 10 5.58 2.61 3.40
C SER A 10 5.33 1.22 3.95
N LYS A 11 6.33 0.37 3.83
CA LYS A 11 6.29 -0.99 4.33
C LYS A 11 6.75 -0.95 5.78
N THR A 12 5.86 -1.27 6.71
CA THR A 12 6.17 -1.21 8.15
C THR A 12 6.03 -2.57 8.79
N GLN A 13 6.88 -2.84 9.79
CA GLN A 13 6.84 -4.09 10.56
C GLN A 13 6.69 -3.79 12.05
N ARG A 14 5.52 -3.26 12.46
CA ARG A 14 5.34 -2.75 13.83
C ARG A 14 4.97 -3.83 14.85
N THR A 15 4.61 -5.02 14.42
CA THR A 15 4.15 -6.11 15.29
C THR A 15 5.08 -7.31 15.19
N GLN A 16 5.14 -8.13 16.23
CA GLN A 16 5.97 -9.34 16.27
C GLN A 16 5.57 -10.37 15.20
N ALA A 17 4.30 -10.37 14.79
CA ALA A 17 3.80 -11.20 13.70
C ALA A 17 4.09 -10.62 12.31
N SER A 18 4.68 -9.41 12.23
CA SER A 18 5.03 -8.78 10.98
C SER A 18 6.41 -9.22 10.50
N GLN A 19 6.47 -9.70 9.27
CA GLN A 19 7.67 -10.21 8.61
C GLN A 19 7.85 -9.50 7.26
N PRO A 20 9.04 -9.48 6.64
CA PRO A 20 9.19 -8.86 5.33
C PRO A 20 8.25 -9.49 4.31
N PHE A 21 7.84 -8.73 3.29
CA PHE A 21 7.12 -9.31 2.16
C PHE A 21 7.96 -10.42 1.53
N TRP A 22 7.31 -11.52 1.20
CA TRP A 22 7.93 -12.67 0.54
C TRP A 22 8.42 -12.29 -0.85
N THR A 23 7.58 -11.60 -1.63
CA THR A 23 8.00 -10.97 -2.88
C THR A 23 7.48 -9.54 -3.00
N GLU A 24 8.26 -8.77 -3.75
CA GLU A 24 7.92 -7.44 -4.23
C GLU A 24 8.27 -7.40 -5.72
N ILE A 25 7.25 -7.19 -6.56
CA ILE A 25 7.42 -7.16 -8.02
C ILE A 25 6.91 -5.81 -8.52
N ASN A 26 7.79 -5.05 -9.17
CA ASN A 26 7.41 -3.85 -9.91
C ASN A 26 7.37 -4.20 -11.40
N ASP A 27 6.24 -3.98 -12.04
CA ASP A 27 6.09 -4.15 -13.49
C ASP A 27 5.80 -2.78 -14.13
N TYR A 28 6.65 -2.40 -15.07
CA TYR A 28 6.58 -1.13 -15.81
C TYR A 28 6.20 -1.30 -17.27
N THR A 29 5.88 -2.53 -17.70
CA THR A 29 5.67 -2.89 -19.11
C THR A 29 4.24 -2.63 -19.60
N GLY A 30 3.27 -2.53 -18.69
CA GLY A 30 1.88 -2.22 -19.01
C GLY A 30 1.59 -0.73 -19.22
N THR A 31 0.32 -0.40 -19.48
CA THR A 31 -0.15 0.99 -19.65
C THR A 31 0.17 1.87 -18.45
N CYS A 32 0.09 1.31 -17.25
CA CYS A 32 0.54 1.91 -16.00
C CYS A 32 1.39 0.89 -15.23
N ALA A 33 2.35 1.39 -14.45
CA ALA A 33 3.14 0.54 -13.59
C ALA A 33 2.27 -0.14 -12.53
N THR A 34 2.60 -1.37 -12.18
CA THR A 34 1.99 -2.11 -11.07
C THR A 34 3.05 -2.49 -10.05
N LEU A 35 2.65 -2.56 -8.78
CA LEU A 35 3.46 -3.06 -7.68
C LEU A 35 2.66 -4.17 -6.99
N THR A 36 3.22 -5.37 -7.01
CA THR A 36 2.65 -6.54 -6.36
C THR A 36 3.47 -6.86 -5.12
N LEU A 37 2.81 -6.93 -3.97
CA LEU A 37 3.41 -7.30 -2.70
C LEU A 37 2.75 -8.57 -2.17
N THR A 38 3.57 -9.54 -1.80
CA THR A 38 3.12 -10.89 -1.44
C THR A 38 3.55 -11.22 -0.03
N CYS A 39 2.62 -11.69 0.79
CA CYS A 39 2.85 -12.16 2.15
C CYS A 39 2.50 -13.63 2.24
N ARG A 40 3.40 -14.48 2.73
CA ARG A 40 3.19 -15.93 2.79
C ARG A 40 3.30 -16.44 4.23
N GLY A 41 2.34 -17.26 4.65
CA GLY A 41 2.31 -17.76 6.02
C GLY A 41 0.95 -18.25 6.48
N LYS A 42 0.91 -18.98 7.60
CA LYS A 42 -0.37 -19.39 8.19
C LYS A 42 -1.17 -18.15 8.59
N ASN A 43 -2.39 -18.00 8.08
CA ASN A 43 -3.22 -16.80 8.27
C ASN A 43 -2.54 -15.51 7.77
N ALA A 44 -1.82 -15.60 6.64
CA ALA A 44 -1.21 -14.44 5.99
C ALA A 44 -2.25 -13.32 5.77
N ASN A 45 -1.89 -12.10 6.13
CA ASN A 45 -2.69 -10.91 5.84
C ASN A 45 -1.81 -9.67 5.67
N ILE A 46 -2.31 -8.68 4.93
CA ILE A 46 -1.64 -7.40 4.73
C ILE A 46 -2.56 -6.29 5.23
N GLU A 47 -2.11 -5.55 6.23
CA GLU A 47 -2.86 -4.41 6.75
C GLU A 47 -2.50 -3.15 5.96
N VAL A 48 -3.50 -2.50 5.36
CA VAL A 48 -3.35 -1.25 4.62
C VAL A 48 -3.85 -0.10 5.47
N ASN A 49 -2.95 0.82 5.77
CA ASN A 49 -3.16 2.00 6.60
C ASN A 49 -3.77 1.71 7.99
N GLY A 50 -3.65 0.47 8.48
CA GLY A 50 -4.18 0.03 9.77
C GLY A 50 -5.71 -0.12 9.84
N ALA A 51 -6.44 -0.03 8.72
CA ALA A 51 -7.90 -0.18 8.72
C ALA A 51 -8.42 -1.24 7.76
N MET A 52 -7.76 -1.42 6.61
CA MET A 52 -8.11 -2.46 5.64
C MET A 52 -7.18 -3.65 5.82
N LYS A 53 -7.69 -4.86 5.64
CA LYS A 53 -6.92 -6.10 5.63
C LYS A 53 -7.14 -6.81 4.31
N ILE A 54 -6.06 -7.24 3.70
CA ILE A 54 -6.06 -8.19 2.58
C ILE A 54 -5.74 -9.55 3.17
N LEU A 55 -6.62 -10.52 2.97
CA LEU A 55 -6.51 -11.87 3.50
C LEU A 55 -6.09 -12.85 2.40
N ASP A 56 -5.59 -14.01 2.81
CA ASP A 56 -5.24 -15.14 1.93
C ASP A 56 -6.34 -15.44 0.90
N GLY A 57 -7.59 -15.58 1.35
CA GLY A 57 -8.73 -15.88 0.47
C GLY A 57 -9.22 -14.75 -0.45
N ASP A 58 -8.69 -13.53 -0.36
CA ASP A 58 -9.21 -12.38 -1.10
C ASP A 58 -8.89 -12.44 -2.61
N ASP A 59 -7.94 -13.27 -3.01
CA ASP A 59 -7.61 -13.53 -4.43
C ASP A 59 -8.36 -14.74 -5.02
N THR A 60 -9.40 -15.22 -4.32
CA THR A 60 -10.22 -16.40 -4.63
C THR A 60 -9.54 -17.76 -4.44
N VAL A 61 -8.29 -17.78 -3.96
CA VAL A 61 -7.53 -18.98 -3.62
C VAL A 61 -7.16 -18.93 -2.14
N VAL A 62 -7.13 -20.07 -1.45
CA VAL A 62 -6.62 -20.15 -0.07
C VAL A 62 -5.37 -21.01 -0.09
N ASP A 63 -4.21 -20.38 -0.19
CA ASP A 63 -2.92 -21.04 -0.37
C ASP A 63 -1.84 -20.58 0.62
N ARG A 64 -2.26 -19.87 1.68
CA ARG A 64 -1.42 -19.22 2.69
C ARG A 64 -0.71 -17.99 2.15
N THR A 65 -1.28 -17.31 1.17
CA THR A 65 -0.69 -16.14 0.53
C THR A 65 -1.69 -15.00 0.46
N ALA A 66 -1.38 -13.89 1.15
CA ALA A 66 -2.09 -12.63 0.92
C ALA A 66 -1.33 -11.79 -0.11
N THR A 67 -2.02 -11.33 -1.15
CA THR A 67 -1.43 -10.56 -2.25
C THR A 67 -2.15 -9.24 -2.42
N ILE A 68 -1.39 -8.14 -2.47
CA ILE A 68 -1.92 -6.82 -2.85
C ILE A 68 -1.27 -6.36 -4.14
N VAL A 69 -2.09 -5.97 -5.10
CA VAL A 69 -1.66 -5.33 -6.35
C VAL A 69 -2.12 -3.88 -6.33
N VAL A 70 -1.19 -2.96 -6.52
CA VAL A 70 -1.50 -1.53 -6.65
C VAL A 70 -1.02 -1.00 -7.99
N THR A 71 -1.77 -0.06 -8.55
CA THR A 71 -1.49 0.54 -9.86
C THR A 71 -1.03 1.98 -9.69
N CYS A 72 0.00 2.37 -10.42
CA CYS A 72 0.49 3.74 -10.40
C CYS A 72 -0.54 4.70 -11.01
N ASN A 73 -0.76 5.85 -10.36
CA ASN A 73 -1.66 6.89 -10.87
C ASN A 73 -1.07 7.62 -12.09
N ASN A 74 -1.91 8.35 -12.84
CA ASN A 74 -1.46 9.03 -14.06
C ASN A 74 -0.29 10.00 -13.80
N ALA A 75 -0.33 10.70 -12.66
CA ALA A 75 0.69 11.65 -12.23
C ALA A 75 2.02 11.01 -11.80
N GLY A 76 2.12 9.68 -11.68
CA GLY A 76 3.38 9.00 -11.38
C GLY A 76 3.86 9.17 -9.93
N ASN A 77 2.99 9.58 -9.01
CA ASN A 77 3.35 9.97 -7.65
C ASN A 77 2.51 9.28 -6.57
N ALA A 78 1.66 8.33 -6.96
CA ALA A 78 0.91 7.53 -6.00
C ALA A 78 0.54 6.14 -6.54
N TRP A 79 0.42 5.20 -5.62
CA TRP A 79 -0.12 3.86 -5.87
C TRP A 79 -1.60 3.79 -5.46
N LEU A 80 -2.41 3.17 -6.30
CA LEU A 80 -3.86 3.03 -6.18
C LEU A 80 -4.21 1.57 -5.93
N TYR A 81 -5.00 1.29 -4.90
CA TYR A 81 -5.58 -0.03 -4.68
C TYR A 81 -7.03 -0.01 -5.17
N ASN A 82 -7.40 -0.94 -6.05
CA ASN A 82 -8.71 -0.98 -6.71
C ASN A 82 -9.14 0.38 -7.33
N GLY A 83 -8.19 1.09 -7.95
CA GLY A 83 -8.43 2.40 -8.58
C GLY A 83 -8.64 3.56 -7.60
N VAL A 84 -8.64 3.31 -6.29
CA VAL A 84 -8.82 4.32 -5.25
C VAL A 84 -7.49 4.61 -4.57
N GLN A 85 -7.15 5.90 -4.46
CA GLN A 85 -6.11 6.33 -3.54
C GLN A 85 -6.70 6.41 -2.14
N LYS A 86 -6.54 5.35 -1.33
CA LYS A 86 -7.03 5.32 0.05
C LYS A 86 -6.08 6.11 0.96
N TYR A 87 -6.26 7.42 1.00
CA TYR A 87 -5.70 8.26 2.06
C TYR A 87 -6.50 8.03 3.35
N LEU A 88 -5.95 7.39 4.38
CA LEU A 88 -6.60 7.37 5.70
C LEU A 88 -6.13 8.57 6.53
N LYS A 89 -7.05 9.53 6.71
CA LYS A 89 -7.03 10.71 7.59
C LYS A 89 -5.64 11.25 7.95
N MET A 90 -5.21 12.29 7.22
CA MET A 90 -4.75 13.47 7.98
C MET A 90 -6.02 14.18 8.45
N ASP A 91 -6.22 14.28 9.77
CA ASP A 91 -7.24 15.15 10.34
C ASP A 91 -7.09 16.54 9.69
N GLN A 92 -8.02 16.88 8.80
CA GLN A 92 -8.16 18.20 8.22
C GLN A 92 -8.76 19.12 9.29
N ASN A 93 -8.04 19.31 10.41
CA ASN A 93 -8.42 20.32 11.36
C ASN A 93 -8.28 21.68 10.66
N ARG A 94 -9.43 22.20 10.25
CA ARG A 94 -9.67 23.28 9.27
C ARG A 94 -9.25 24.68 9.75
N LEU A 95 -8.20 24.80 10.56
CA LEU A 95 -7.80 26.08 11.17
C LEU A 95 -6.40 26.58 10.80
N PHE A 96 -5.58 25.79 10.10
CA PHE A 96 -4.18 26.16 9.81
C PHE A 96 -3.91 26.64 8.36
N ARG A 97 -4.87 27.37 7.76
CA ARG A 97 -4.83 27.74 6.32
C ARG A 97 -4.40 29.17 5.98
N LEU A 98 -3.87 29.95 6.93
CA LEU A 98 -3.64 31.39 6.68
C LEU A 98 -2.17 31.84 6.57
N LEU A 99 -1.16 31.03 6.92
CA LEU A 99 0.24 31.53 6.95
C LEU A 99 1.32 30.55 6.47
N LEU A 100 0.95 29.37 5.96
CA LEU A 100 1.91 28.46 5.34
C LEU A 100 1.69 28.42 3.82
N PRO A 101 2.76 28.38 3.01
CA PRO A 101 2.62 28.02 1.60
C PRO A 101 1.85 26.70 1.51
N PRO A 102 1.09 26.44 0.44
CA PRO A 102 0.35 25.19 0.30
C PRO A 102 1.33 24.03 0.52
N MET A 103 1.26 23.39 1.69
CA MET A 103 1.92 22.10 1.87
C MET A 103 1.30 21.22 0.80
N LYS A 104 2.12 20.80 -0.18
CA LYS A 104 1.75 19.70 -1.08
C LYS A 104 1.13 18.64 -0.17
N PRO A 105 -0.10 18.16 -0.45
CA PRO A 105 -0.77 17.21 0.42
C PRO A 105 0.26 16.15 0.77
N SER A 106 0.62 16.08 2.06
CA SER A 106 1.63 15.17 2.54
C SER A 106 1.23 13.81 2.02
N GLN A 107 2.01 13.32 1.05
CA GLN A 107 1.70 12.15 0.27
C GLN A 107 1.52 11.03 1.29
N THR A 108 0.27 10.68 1.59
CA THR A 108 0.00 9.56 2.48
C THR A 108 0.28 8.34 1.63
N VAL A 109 1.57 8.05 1.57
CA VAL A 109 2.17 6.78 1.22
C VAL A 109 1.27 5.70 1.82
N ASN A 110 0.70 4.82 0.99
CA ASN A 110 -0.08 3.69 1.50
C ASN A 110 0.85 2.94 2.45
N ARG A 111 0.56 2.99 3.75
CA ARG A 111 1.26 2.17 4.72
C ARG A 111 0.74 0.76 4.52
N VAL A 112 1.65 -0.18 4.33
CA VAL A 112 1.32 -1.60 4.25
C VAL A 112 2.12 -2.32 5.31
N GLN A 113 1.45 -3.20 6.05
CA GLN A 113 2.05 -4.02 7.08
C GLN A 113 1.76 -5.50 6.77
N PRO A 114 2.76 -6.25 6.32
CA PRO A 114 2.64 -7.70 6.15
C PRO A 114 2.57 -8.39 7.51
N ILE A 115 1.57 -9.25 7.73
CA ILE A 115 1.49 -10.21 8.84
C ILE A 115 1.65 -11.59 8.23
N CYS A 116 2.88 -12.10 8.22
CA CYS A 116 3.24 -13.35 7.53
C CYS A 116 3.80 -14.37 8.54
N PRO A 117 2.94 -15.10 9.27
CA PRO A 117 3.39 -16.09 10.24
C PRO A 117 4.03 -17.28 9.55
N LEU A 118 5.26 -17.64 9.95
CA LEU A 118 5.99 -18.81 9.45
C LEU A 118 5.22 -20.12 9.70
#